data_AF-A0A1Z4V126-F1
#
_entry.id   AF-A0A1Z4V126-F1
#
_cell.length_a   1.000
_cell.length_b   1.000
_cell.length_c   1.000
_cell.angle_alpha   90.00
_cell.angle_beta   90.00
_cell.angle_gamma   90.00
#
_symmetry.space_group_name_H-M   'P 1'
#
loop_
_entity.id
_entity.type
_entity.pdbx_description
1 polymer ?
#
loop_
_entity_poly.entity_id
_entity_poly.type
_entity_poly.pdbx_seq_one_letter_code
_entity_poly.pdbx_strand_id
1 'polypeptide(L)'
;MKKINCQDSVWFRAMSLKERIAVSSDELVDDVELGLKRLKRWKSDYIWVNTELFAQKLATEGINEEQFCQILGQTVVTVPLTWVKEIEQAYENFNNQDIAKLLSSSSLSAHPCFGFLNVLTPLLAQGIIKLEAGLNNIQNLPKNLSNINDILLEGLPEQLLLMVNTTLVLELNVARLQGLLTGDDSQSKFSSFIQRLKIPEVQLALWEEYPVLARQVLETINRWVENSLEFIQHFCHDWVDICYQFQPSANSEKLVKVKRGLGDSHNNGRSVIILEFATSWQLVYKPRSLAVDVHFQELLLWLNAKGFNPNFPTLKILNRNNYGWVEFVNFKECHSADELKRFYQRQGGYLGLLYSLEATDCNSQEVVNCQIGKVKMRFSAYPYPDYGILEGAVRSITADAILSQSNNTGESYFEVTIESEKLHLQRDLQKYPIQAGMEVVTEIIAKEESVLTFILRKTRLLTNL
;
A
#
# COMPACT_ATOMS: atom_id res chain seq x y z
N MET A 1 -33.44 -0.73 12.51
CA MET A 1 -32.66 -0.39 11.31
C MET A 1 -33.26 0.81 10.62
N LYS A 2 -32.60 1.96 10.76
CA LYS A 2 -32.79 3.11 9.86
C LYS A 2 -32.47 2.60 8.44
N LYS A 3 -33.42 2.67 7.51
CA LYS A 3 -33.14 2.32 6.10
C LYS A 3 -32.16 3.34 5.55
N ILE A 4 -31.18 2.89 4.77
CA ILE A 4 -30.29 3.79 4.05
C ILE A 4 -31.13 4.58 3.07
N ASN A 5 -31.19 5.89 3.26
CA ASN A 5 -31.85 6.73 2.28
C ASN A 5 -30.87 7.00 1.13
N CYS A 6 -30.97 6.20 0.06
CA CYS A 6 -30.21 6.40 -1.18
C CYS A 6 -30.43 7.78 -1.82
N GLN A 7 -31.46 8.52 -1.38
CA GLN A 7 -31.76 9.89 -1.83
C GLN A 7 -31.18 10.97 -0.90
N ASP A 8 -30.47 10.61 0.17
CA ASP A 8 -29.86 11.61 1.04
C ASP A 8 -28.74 12.36 0.30
N SER A 9 -28.86 13.70 0.25
CA SER A 9 -27.89 14.63 -0.31
C SER A 9 -26.47 14.45 0.24
N VAL A 10 -26.32 13.83 1.41
CA VAL A 10 -25.03 13.54 2.04
C VAL A 10 -24.15 12.67 1.14
N TRP A 11 -24.71 11.67 0.45
CA TRP A 11 -23.95 10.77 -0.42
C TRP A 11 -23.37 11.48 -1.66
N PHE A 12 -23.99 12.57 -2.09
CA PHE A 12 -23.49 13.42 -3.17
C PHE A 12 -22.09 13.98 -2.88
N ARG A 13 -21.73 14.13 -1.60
CA ARG A 13 -20.38 14.59 -1.19
C ARG A 13 -19.27 13.63 -1.61
N ALA A 14 -19.58 12.37 -1.91
CA ALA A 14 -18.62 11.38 -2.41
C ALA A 14 -18.48 11.35 -3.94
N MET A 15 -19.20 12.20 -4.68
CA MET A 15 -18.99 12.35 -6.12
C MET A 15 -17.71 13.12 -6.41
N SER A 16 -16.90 12.55 -7.29
CA SER A 16 -15.71 13.18 -7.84
C SER A 16 -16.08 14.39 -8.72
N LEU A 17 -15.09 15.24 -9.00
CA LEU A 17 -15.27 16.37 -9.91
C LEU A 17 -15.75 15.89 -11.30
N LYS A 18 -15.16 14.83 -11.84
CA LYS A 18 -15.54 14.26 -13.14
C LYS A 18 -16.99 13.81 -13.19
N GLU A 19 -17.45 13.15 -12.13
CA GLU A 19 -18.85 12.71 -12.05
C GLU A 19 -19.78 13.91 -11.93
N ARG A 20 -19.43 14.94 -11.14
CA ARG A 20 -20.22 16.16 -11.02
C ARG A 20 -20.32 16.93 -12.35
N ILE A 21 -19.25 16.96 -13.14
CA ILE A 21 -19.26 17.55 -14.50
C ILE A 21 -20.22 16.78 -15.41
N ALA A 22 -20.33 15.46 -15.24
CA ALA A 22 -21.17 14.60 -16.08
C ALA A 22 -22.66 14.63 -15.70
N VAL A 23 -23.04 15.21 -14.55
CA VAL A 23 -24.45 15.33 -14.14
C VAL A 23 -25.16 16.40 -14.98
N SER A 24 -26.34 16.07 -15.50
CA SER A 24 -27.18 17.01 -16.26
C SER A 24 -27.74 18.12 -15.37
N SER A 25 -27.82 19.36 -15.89
CA SER A 25 -28.26 20.55 -15.17
C SER A 25 -29.68 20.48 -14.60
N ASP A 26 -30.55 19.67 -15.21
CA ASP A 26 -31.99 19.66 -14.89
C ASP A 26 -32.33 19.04 -13.53
N GLU A 27 -31.37 18.36 -12.88
CA GLU A 27 -31.54 17.69 -11.57
C GLU A 27 -30.81 18.41 -10.42
N LEU A 28 -30.10 19.50 -10.73
CA LEU A 28 -29.20 20.20 -9.81
C LEU A 28 -29.83 21.47 -9.26
N VAL A 29 -29.58 21.73 -7.98
CA VAL A 29 -29.89 23.02 -7.35
C VAL A 29 -28.58 23.73 -7.08
N ASP A 30 -28.41 24.90 -7.68
CA ASP A 30 -27.20 25.71 -7.58
C ASP A 30 -27.29 26.71 -6.43
N ASP A 31 -26.50 26.48 -5.38
CA ASP A 31 -26.25 27.45 -4.33
C ASP A 31 -25.01 28.29 -4.67
N VAL A 32 -25.25 29.46 -5.28
CA VAL A 32 -24.20 30.38 -5.74
C VAL A 32 -23.34 30.87 -4.58
N GLU A 33 -23.93 31.15 -3.41
CA GLU A 33 -23.19 31.66 -2.25
C GLU A 33 -22.26 30.58 -1.69
N LEU A 34 -22.75 29.34 -1.60
CA LEU A 34 -21.95 28.19 -1.20
C LEU A 34 -20.81 27.92 -2.18
N GLY A 35 -21.08 28.00 -3.49
CA GLY A 35 -20.09 27.86 -4.55
C GLY A 35 -18.94 28.88 -4.39
N LEU A 36 -19.29 30.16 -4.26
CA LEU A 36 -18.32 31.24 -4.05
C LEU A 36 -17.50 31.05 -2.76
N LYS A 37 -18.15 30.66 -1.66
CA LYS A 37 -17.47 30.40 -0.38
C LYS A 37 -16.46 29.26 -0.49
N ARG A 38 -16.82 28.16 -1.16
CA ARG A 38 -15.94 27.01 -1.36
C ARG A 38 -14.81 27.35 -2.34
N LEU A 39 -15.09 28.07 -3.42
CA LEU A 39 -14.07 28.51 -4.37
C LEU A 39 -13.02 29.39 -3.67
N LYS A 40 -13.46 30.32 -2.82
CA LYS A 40 -12.55 31.16 -2.02
C LYS A 40 -11.65 30.31 -1.11
N ARG A 41 -12.19 29.25 -0.50
CA ARG A 41 -11.40 28.31 0.31
C ARG A 41 -10.36 27.56 -0.54
N TRP A 42 -10.73 27.05 -1.71
CA TRP A 42 -9.80 26.42 -2.64
C TRP A 42 -8.64 27.34 -3.01
N LYS A 43 -8.94 28.61 -3.32
CA LYS A 43 -7.94 29.61 -3.67
C LYS A 43 -7.09 30.13 -2.50
N SER A 44 -7.47 29.81 -1.26
CA SER A 44 -6.71 30.18 -0.07
C SER A 44 -5.60 29.17 0.27
N ASP A 45 -5.60 28.00 -0.37
CA ASP A 45 -4.55 26.99 -0.21
C ASP A 45 -3.31 27.35 -1.05
N TYR A 46 -2.11 27.17 -0.49
CA TYR A 46 -0.84 27.65 -1.05
C TYR A 46 -0.58 27.14 -2.47
N ILE A 47 -1.09 25.95 -2.80
CA ILE A 47 -0.96 25.30 -4.11
C ILE A 47 -1.73 26.06 -5.19
N TRP A 48 -2.89 26.63 -4.85
CA TRP A 48 -3.83 27.22 -5.80
C TRP A 48 -3.86 28.75 -5.78
N VAL A 49 -2.95 29.37 -5.02
CA VAL A 49 -2.73 30.83 -5.07
C VAL A 49 -2.24 31.25 -6.47
N ASN A 50 -1.55 30.37 -7.19
CA ASN A 50 -1.20 30.59 -8.59
C ASN A 50 -2.44 30.36 -9.48
N THR A 51 -3.05 31.47 -9.89
CA THR A 51 -4.27 31.50 -10.72
C THR A 51 -4.10 30.87 -12.09
N GLU A 52 -2.89 30.88 -12.67
CA GLU A 52 -2.61 30.28 -13.97
C GLU A 52 -2.60 28.74 -13.89
N LEU A 53 -1.90 28.18 -12.89
CA LEU A 53 -1.89 26.73 -12.65
C LEU A 53 -3.28 26.20 -12.30
N PHE A 54 -4.05 26.97 -11.53
CA PHE A 54 -5.44 26.63 -11.21
C PHE A 54 -6.31 26.56 -12.48
N ALA A 55 -6.23 27.58 -13.34
CA ALA A 55 -6.96 27.59 -14.61
C ALA A 55 -6.53 26.45 -15.54
N GLN A 56 -5.23 26.17 -15.64
CA GLN A 56 -4.70 25.04 -16.41
C GLN A 56 -5.24 23.71 -15.88
N LYS A 57 -5.28 23.51 -14.56
CA LYS A 57 -5.83 22.29 -13.97
C LYS A 57 -7.32 22.12 -14.29
N LEU A 58 -8.13 23.17 -14.20
CA LEU A 58 -9.54 23.10 -14.57
C LEU A 58 -9.71 22.80 -16.06
N ALA A 59 -8.88 23.39 -16.92
CA ALA A 59 -8.89 23.11 -18.36
C ALA A 59 -8.57 21.64 -18.68
N THR A 60 -7.72 20.96 -17.90
CA THR A 60 -7.50 19.50 -18.06
C THR A 60 -8.74 18.65 -17.81
N GLU A 61 -9.70 19.18 -17.03
CA GLU A 61 -11.00 18.54 -16.77
C GLU A 61 -12.11 19.09 -17.70
N GLY A 62 -11.77 19.98 -18.64
CA GLY A 62 -12.70 20.53 -19.63
C GLY A 62 -13.63 21.63 -19.09
N ILE A 63 -13.33 22.24 -17.95
CA ILE A 63 -14.15 23.29 -17.33
C ILE A 63 -13.37 24.58 -17.07
N ASN A 64 -14.09 25.69 -16.93
CA ASN A 64 -13.55 26.97 -16.48
C ASN A 64 -13.86 27.23 -15.00
N GLU A 65 -13.37 28.34 -14.46
CA GLU A 65 -13.56 28.70 -13.05
C GLU A 65 -15.02 28.98 -12.68
N GLU A 66 -15.80 29.59 -13.58
CA GLU A 66 -17.22 29.87 -13.36
C GLU A 66 -18.02 28.57 -13.23
N GLN A 67 -17.79 27.63 -14.15
CA GLN A 67 -18.35 26.28 -14.10
C GLN A 67 -17.91 25.53 -12.85
N PHE A 68 -16.62 25.65 -12.46
CA PHE A 68 -16.13 25.04 -11.23
C PHE A 68 -16.83 25.64 -9.98
N CYS A 69 -17.05 26.96 -9.96
CA CYS A 69 -17.79 27.62 -8.89
C CYS A 69 -19.23 27.10 -8.79
N GLN A 70 -19.91 26.93 -9.92
CA GLN A 70 -21.25 26.32 -10.00
C GLN A 70 -21.22 24.91 -9.42
N ILE A 71 -20.26 24.06 -9.87
CA ILE A 71 -20.10 22.68 -9.38
C ILE A 71 -19.85 22.61 -7.85
N LEU A 72 -19.12 23.57 -7.30
CA LEU A 72 -18.91 23.66 -5.85
C LEU A 72 -20.17 24.04 -5.09
N GLY A 73 -21.11 24.76 -5.73
CA GLY A 73 -22.41 25.13 -5.18
C GLY A 73 -23.51 24.10 -5.42
N GLN A 74 -23.29 23.13 -6.30
CA GLN A 74 -24.27 22.10 -6.62
C GLN A 74 -24.70 21.30 -5.40
N THR A 75 -26.02 21.15 -5.31
CA THR A 75 -26.72 20.21 -4.45
C THR A 75 -27.68 19.39 -5.30
N VAL A 76 -28.01 18.19 -4.84
CA VAL A 76 -28.93 17.29 -5.55
C VAL A 76 -30.10 16.93 -4.66
N VAL A 77 -31.26 16.77 -5.29
CA VAL A 77 -32.46 16.23 -4.64
C VAL A 77 -32.46 14.70 -4.69
N THR A 78 -32.04 14.12 -5.83
CA THR A 78 -31.87 12.67 -6.01
C THR A 78 -30.86 12.41 -7.11
N VAL A 79 -29.79 11.67 -6.81
CA VAL A 79 -28.96 11.04 -7.86
C VAL A 79 -28.95 9.55 -7.57
N PRO A 80 -29.25 8.67 -8.55
CA PRO A 80 -29.14 7.24 -8.36
C PRO A 80 -27.65 6.86 -8.32
N LEU A 81 -27.04 7.05 -7.17
CA LEU A 81 -25.69 6.58 -6.91
C LEU A 81 -25.74 5.05 -6.79
N THR A 82 -25.44 4.37 -7.89
CA THR A 82 -25.48 2.89 -7.99
C THR A 82 -24.70 2.22 -6.87
N TRP A 83 -23.56 2.79 -6.49
CA TRP A 83 -22.73 2.31 -5.39
C TRP A 83 -23.42 2.44 -4.01
N VAL A 84 -24.32 3.42 -3.80
CA VAL A 84 -25.07 3.53 -2.54
C VAL A 84 -26.11 2.41 -2.43
N LYS A 85 -26.70 1.97 -3.54
CA LYS A 85 -27.57 0.80 -3.57
C LYS A 85 -26.82 -0.48 -3.17
N GLU A 86 -25.54 -0.59 -3.50
CA GLU A 86 -24.73 -1.73 -3.06
C GLU A 86 -24.54 -1.72 -1.55
N ILE A 87 -24.32 -0.54 -0.93
CA ILE A 87 -24.30 -0.39 0.53
C ILE A 87 -25.66 -0.80 1.11
N GLU A 88 -26.78 -0.31 0.56
CA GLU A 88 -28.12 -0.69 1.03
C GLU A 88 -28.32 -2.21 1.00
N GLN A 89 -27.98 -2.86 -0.12
CA GLN A 89 -28.05 -4.31 -0.25
C GLN A 89 -27.14 -5.05 0.73
N ALA A 90 -25.97 -4.49 1.08
CA ALA A 90 -25.07 -5.09 2.06
C ALA A 90 -25.73 -5.17 3.45
N TYR A 91 -26.46 -4.12 3.83
CA TYR A 91 -27.18 -4.05 5.11
C TYR A 91 -28.48 -4.86 5.11
N GLU A 92 -29.20 -4.92 3.99
CA GLU A 92 -30.43 -5.74 3.88
C GLU A 92 -30.15 -7.24 3.98
N ASN A 93 -29.02 -7.70 3.43
CA ASN A 93 -28.63 -9.11 3.44
C ASN A 93 -27.77 -9.49 4.67
N PHE A 94 -27.54 -8.56 5.60
CA PHE A 94 -26.62 -8.77 6.71
C PHE A 94 -27.25 -9.62 7.83
N ASN A 95 -26.66 -10.79 8.08
CA ASN A 95 -27.14 -11.75 9.08
C ASN A 95 -26.40 -11.65 10.44
N ASN A 96 -25.98 -10.45 10.88
CA ASN A 96 -25.22 -10.25 12.12
C ASN A 96 -23.98 -11.15 12.26
N GLN A 97 -23.27 -11.39 11.15
CA GLN A 97 -22.01 -12.13 11.17
C GLN A 97 -20.96 -11.36 11.98
N ASP A 98 -20.04 -12.08 12.63
CA ASP A 98 -18.96 -11.47 13.40
C ASP A 98 -17.73 -11.28 12.51
N ILE A 99 -17.10 -10.10 12.55
CA ILE A 99 -15.87 -9.84 11.81
C ILE A 99 -14.77 -10.85 12.16
N ALA A 100 -14.72 -11.32 13.41
CA ALA A 100 -13.77 -12.34 13.85
C ALA A 100 -14.00 -13.70 13.17
N LYS A 101 -15.24 -14.00 12.77
CA LYS A 101 -15.55 -15.20 11.98
C LYS A 101 -15.17 -15.01 10.52
N LEU A 102 -15.50 -13.85 9.95
CA LEU A 102 -15.18 -13.53 8.55
C LEU A 102 -13.67 -13.52 8.29
N LEU A 103 -12.89 -13.08 9.27
CA LEU A 103 -11.43 -12.94 9.18
C LEU A 103 -10.70 -13.93 10.09
N SER A 104 -11.27 -15.12 10.31
CA SER A 104 -10.73 -16.09 11.28
C SER A 104 -9.33 -16.61 10.93
N SER A 105 -8.96 -16.57 9.66
CA SER A 105 -7.63 -16.92 9.12
C SER A 105 -6.65 -15.75 9.06
N SER A 106 -7.10 -14.52 9.34
CA SER A 106 -6.27 -13.33 9.20
C SER A 106 -5.23 -13.24 10.32
N SER A 107 -3.98 -12.97 9.94
CA SER A 107 -2.89 -12.67 10.88
C SER A 107 -3.15 -11.38 11.70
N LEU A 108 -4.06 -10.53 11.22
CA LEU A 108 -4.43 -9.27 11.85
C LEU A 108 -5.28 -9.44 13.12
N SER A 109 -5.77 -10.65 13.42
CA SER A 109 -6.61 -10.92 14.61
C SER A 109 -5.95 -10.51 15.94
N ALA A 110 -4.62 -10.49 16.01
CA ALA A 110 -3.85 -10.04 17.17
C ALA A 110 -3.63 -8.51 17.24
N HIS A 111 -4.00 -7.76 16.19
CA HIS A 111 -3.75 -6.33 16.11
C HIS A 111 -4.65 -5.55 17.10
N PRO A 112 -4.12 -4.58 17.85
CA PRO A 112 -4.89 -3.83 18.86
C PRO A 112 -6.15 -3.16 18.32
N CYS A 113 -6.09 -2.69 17.08
CA CYS A 113 -7.20 -2.03 16.39
C CYS A 113 -8.03 -2.96 15.50
N PHE A 114 -7.85 -4.30 15.56
CA PHE A 114 -8.64 -5.25 14.76
C PHE A 114 -10.15 -5.03 14.91
N GLY A 115 -10.60 -4.66 16.11
CA GLY A 115 -12.01 -4.37 16.40
C GLY A 115 -12.60 -3.21 15.59
N PHE A 116 -11.79 -2.33 15.00
CA PHE A 116 -12.27 -1.28 14.10
C PHE A 116 -12.92 -1.83 12.84
N LEU A 117 -12.49 -2.99 12.36
CA LEU A 117 -13.08 -3.65 11.20
C LEU A 117 -14.53 -4.07 11.41
N ASN A 118 -15.04 -4.07 12.65
CA ASN A 118 -16.46 -4.32 12.92
C ASN A 118 -17.38 -3.36 12.14
N VAL A 119 -16.93 -2.14 11.86
CA VAL A 119 -17.71 -1.16 11.10
C VAL A 119 -17.94 -1.58 9.64
N LEU A 120 -17.04 -2.40 9.10
CA LEU A 120 -17.01 -2.85 7.71
C LEU A 120 -17.78 -4.15 7.47
N THR A 121 -18.25 -4.79 8.55
CA THR A 121 -18.74 -6.19 8.50
C THR A 121 -19.79 -6.43 7.40
N PRO A 122 -20.83 -5.58 7.24
CA PRO A 122 -21.82 -5.80 6.17
C PRO A 122 -21.21 -5.71 4.77
N LEU A 123 -20.35 -4.72 4.52
CA LEU A 123 -19.71 -4.50 3.21
C LEU A 123 -18.75 -5.65 2.87
N LEU A 124 -17.95 -6.08 3.85
CA LEU A 124 -17.01 -7.19 3.67
C LEU A 124 -17.74 -8.51 3.45
N ALA A 125 -18.80 -8.79 4.22
CA ALA A 125 -19.62 -9.99 4.05
C ALA A 125 -20.23 -10.05 2.65
N GLN A 126 -20.77 -8.92 2.15
CA GLN A 126 -21.28 -8.84 0.78
C GLN A 126 -20.17 -9.10 -0.26
N GLY A 127 -18.98 -8.55 -0.06
CA GLY A 127 -17.81 -8.81 -0.91
C GLY A 127 -17.44 -10.30 -0.95
N ILE A 128 -17.41 -10.96 0.21
CA ILE A 128 -17.13 -12.41 0.31
C ILE A 128 -18.21 -13.22 -0.43
N ILE A 129 -19.50 -12.88 -0.26
CA ILE A 129 -20.60 -13.54 -0.98
C ILE A 129 -20.44 -13.37 -2.51
N LYS A 130 -20.09 -12.17 -2.98
CA LYS A 130 -19.82 -11.92 -4.40
C LYS A 130 -18.63 -12.74 -4.91
N LEU A 131 -17.56 -12.84 -4.12
CA LEU A 131 -16.40 -13.66 -4.45
C LEU A 131 -16.79 -15.14 -4.57
N GLU A 132 -17.49 -15.69 -3.57
CA GLU A 132 -17.94 -17.09 -3.58
C GLU A 132 -18.85 -17.40 -4.77
N ALA A 133 -19.80 -16.51 -5.07
CA ALA A 133 -20.65 -16.63 -6.25
C ALA A 133 -19.83 -16.63 -7.55
N GLY A 134 -18.81 -15.77 -7.64
CA GLY A 134 -17.89 -15.73 -8.78
C GLY A 134 -17.05 -17.00 -8.91
N LEU A 135 -16.49 -17.50 -7.80
CA LEU A 135 -15.69 -18.74 -7.76
C LEU A 135 -16.49 -19.96 -8.20
N ASN A 136 -17.77 -20.05 -7.81
CA ASN A 136 -18.67 -21.13 -8.22
C ASN A 136 -18.93 -21.16 -9.74
N ASN A 137 -18.72 -20.05 -10.43
CA ASN A 137 -18.88 -19.96 -11.89
C ASN A 137 -17.59 -20.30 -12.67
N ILE A 138 -16.45 -20.44 -11.99
CA ILE A 138 -15.17 -20.77 -12.65
C ILE A 138 -15.12 -22.28 -12.91
N GLN A 139 -15.01 -22.65 -14.18
CA GLN A 139 -14.84 -24.05 -14.59
C GLN A 139 -13.46 -24.57 -14.20
N ASN A 140 -13.38 -25.86 -13.86
CA ASN A 140 -12.14 -26.56 -13.53
C ASN A 140 -11.37 -25.93 -12.35
N LEU A 141 -12.08 -25.45 -11.32
CA LEU A 141 -11.45 -24.96 -10.11
C LEU A 141 -10.47 -26.03 -9.57
N PRO A 142 -9.17 -25.72 -9.46
CA PRO A 142 -8.16 -26.71 -9.13
C PRO A 142 -8.43 -27.30 -7.74
N LYS A 143 -8.54 -28.64 -7.65
CA LYS A 143 -8.82 -29.37 -6.38
C LYS A 143 -7.75 -29.15 -5.29
N ASN A 144 -6.64 -28.54 -5.68
CA ASN A 144 -5.48 -28.15 -4.88
C ASN A 144 -5.61 -26.77 -4.21
N LEU A 145 -6.78 -26.11 -4.29
CA LEU A 145 -7.12 -24.86 -3.59
C LEU A 145 -8.04 -25.12 -2.38
N SER A 146 -7.52 -25.75 -1.32
CA SER A 146 -8.23 -25.78 -0.03
C SER A 146 -8.16 -24.39 0.61
N ASN A 147 -9.27 -23.92 1.21
CA ASN A 147 -9.37 -22.62 1.89
C ASN A 147 -9.11 -21.41 0.98
N ILE A 148 -9.61 -21.46 -0.27
CA ILE A 148 -9.43 -20.40 -1.27
C ILE A 148 -9.85 -19.01 -0.77
N ASN A 149 -10.94 -18.93 0.02
CA ASN A 149 -11.41 -17.65 0.58
C ASN A 149 -10.35 -17.03 1.50
N ASP A 150 -9.76 -17.84 2.39
CA ASP A 150 -8.72 -17.38 3.32
C ASP A 150 -7.48 -16.91 2.57
N ILE A 151 -7.06 -17.66 1.56
CA ILE A 151 -5.93 -17.31 0.69
C ILE A 151 -6.21 -15.96 0.01
N LEU A 152 -7.40 -15.79 -0.56
CA LEU A 152 -7.74 -14.58 -1.30
C LEU A 152 -7.92 -13.35 -0.39
N LEU A 153 -8.28 -13.54 0.88
CA LEU A 153 -8.40 -12.46 1.86
C LEU A 153 -7.05 -11.87 2.29
N GLU A 154 -5.91 -12.52 2.04
CA GLU A 154 -4.61 -12.01 2.47
C GLU A 154 -4.37 -10.56 1.98
N GLY A 155 -4.06 -9.65 2.91
CA GLY A 155 -3.72 -8.25 2.66
C GLY A 155 -4.92 -7.30 2.61
N LEU A 156 -6.13 -7.79 2.38
CA LEU A 156 -7.33 -6.95 2.37
C LEU A 156 -7.65 -6.37 3.77
N PRO A 157 -7.66 -7.15 4.87
CA PRO A 157 -7.92 -6.62 6.21
C PRO A 157 -6.96 -5.51 6.62
N GLU A 158 -5.67 -5.66 6.31
CA GLU A 158 -4.62 -4.68 6.60
C GLU A 158 -4.88 -3.37 5.85
N GLN A 159 -5.21 -3.46 4.56
CA GLN A 159 -5.55 -2.31 3.72
C GLN A 159 -6.81 -1.60 4.23
N LEU A 160 -7.86 -2.37 4.52
CA LEU A 160 -9.12 -1.81 5.03
C LEU A 160 -8.95 -1.16 6.39
N LEU A 161 -8.15 -1.75 7.28
CA LEU A 161 -7.84 -1.17 8.58
C LEU A 161 -7.11 0.17 8.41
N LEU A 162 -6.10 0.22 7.55
CA LEU A 162 -5.37 1.46 7.25
C LEU A 162 -6.31 2.58 6.78
N MET A 163 -7.28 2.26 5.93
CA MET A 163 -8.26 3.23 5.40
C MET A 163 -9.15 3.82 6.50
N VAL A 164 -9.61 3.00 7.45
CA VAL A 164 -10.58 3.44 8.47
C VAL A 164 -9.94 3.94 9.77
N ASN A 165 -8.67 3.61 10.01
CA ASN A 165 -8.04 3.80 11.32
C ASN A 165 -8.10 5.25 11.81
N THR A 166 -7.64 6.20 11.00
CA THR A 166 -7.57 7.62 11.40
C THR A 166 -8.96 8.19 11.71
N THR A 167 -9.96 7.87 10.89
CA THR A 167 -11.35 8.27 11.11
C THR A 167 -11.91 7.66 12.40
N LEU A 168 -11.67 6.37 12.64
CA LEU A 168 -12.19 5.71 13.83
C LEU A 168 -11.50 6.13 15.12
N VAL A 169 -10.23 6.54 15.07
CA VAL A 169 -9.55 7.19 16.20
C VAL A 169 -10.19 8.55 16.52
N LEU A 170 -10.54 9.34 15.51
CA LEU A 170 -11.28 10.59 15.70
C LEU A 170 -12.65 10.32 16.31
N GLU A 171 -13.39 9.34 15.78
CA GLU A 171 -14.73 8.99 16.26
C GLU A 171 -14.73 8.41 17.67
N LEU A 172 -13.67 7.70 18.07
CA LEU A 172 -13.47 7.30 19.45
C LEU A 172 -13.40 8.53 20.37
N ASN A 173 -12.67 9.57 19.95
CA ASN A 173 -12.59 10.82 20.71
C ASN A 173 -13.93 11.58 20.71
N VAL A 174 -14.66 11.61 19.58
CA VAL A 174 -16.00 12.20 19.51
C VAL A 174 -16.96 11.48 20.47
N ALA A 175 -17.01 10.15 20.44
CA ALA A 175 -17.83 9.35 21.34
C ALA A 175 -17.47 9.56 22.82
N ARG A 176 -16.18 9.74 23.13
CA ARG A 176 -15.70 10.09 24.47
C ARG A 176 -16.23 11.45 24.91
N LEU A 177 -16.14 12.48 24.06
CA LEU A 177 -16.60 13.84 24.36
C LEU A 177 -18.13 13.92 24.50
N GLN A 178 -18.86 13.08 23.78
CA GLN A 178 -20.32 12.98 23.86
C GLN A 178 -20.82 12.11 25.02
N GLY A 179 -19.92 11.51 25.82
CA GLY A 179 -20.30 10.65 26.95
C GLY A 179 -20.94 9.32 26.52
N LEU A 180 -20.67 8.86 25.29
CA LEU A 180 -21.27 7.65 24.71
C LEU A 180 -20.53 6.35 25.07
N LEU A 181 -19.38 6.46 25.73
CA LEU A 181 -18.53 5.34 26.12
C LEU A 181 -18.81 4.91 27.56
N THR A 182 -18.93 3.60 27.77
CA THR A 182 -19.10 2.98 29.09
C THR A 182 -17.82 2.31 29.55
N GLY A 183 -17.63 2.19 30.88
CA GLY A 183 -16.45 1.57 31.49
C GLY A 183 -15.65 2.53 32.36
N ASP A 184 -14.96 1.97 33.36
CA ASP A 184 -14.26 2.73 34.40
C ASP A 184 -12.85 3.18 33.96
N ASP A 185 -12.25 2.48 32.99
CA ASP A 185 -10.88 2.70 32.50
C ASP A 185 -10.81 2.86 30.97
N SER A 186 -9.62 3.17 30.45
CA SER A 186 -9.41 3.37 29.01
C SER A 186 -9.68 2.10 28.17
N GLN A 187 -9.38 0.92 28.72
CA GLN A 187 -9.52 -0.35 28.00
C GLN A 187 -10.99 -0.76 27.86
N SER A 188 -11.77 -0.60 28.92
CA SER A 188 -13.21 -0.83 28.96
C SER A 188 -13.96 0.19 28.08
N LYS A 189 -13.55 1.46 28.08
CA LYS A 189 -14.08 2.49 27.16
C LYS A 189 -13.77 2.18 25.69
N PHE A 190 -12.56 1.73 25.38
CA PHE A 190 -12.21 1.29 24.03
C PHE A 190 -13.05 0.08 23.62
N SER A 191 -13.19 -0.92 24.50
CA SER A 191 -14.02 -2.09 24.25
C SER A 191 -15.50 -1.72 24.02
N SER A 192 -16.02 -0.76 24.79
CA SER A 192 -17.36 -0.19 24.62
C SER A 192 -17.51 0.45 23.23
N PHE A 193 -16.53 1.22 22.78
CA PHE A 193 -16.50 1.76 21.41
C PHE A 193 -16.52 0.66 20.34
N ILE A 194 -15.70 -0.38 20.49
CA ILE A 194 -15.69 -1.53 19.56
C ILE A 194 -17.06 -2.22 19.48
N GLN A 195 -17.76 -2.39 20.60
CA GLN A 195 -19.12 -2.95 20.59
C GLN A 195 -20.11 -2.03 19.86
N ARG A 196 -19.98 -0.71 19.99
CA ARG A 196 -20.80 0.25 19.25
C ARG A 196 -20.62 0.12 17.74
N LEU A 197 -19.40 -0.16 17.27
CA LEU A 197 -19.12 -0.37 15.84
C LEU A 197 -19.79 -1.61 15.25
N LYS A 198 -20.37 -2.50 16.07
CA LYS A 198 -21.18 -3.64 15.61
C LYS A 198 -22.64 -3.27 15.33
N ILE A 199 -23.09 -2.10 15.79
CA ILE A 199 -24.49 -1.67 15.70
C ILE A 199 -24.73 -1.07 14.31
N PRO A 200 -25.62 -1.62 13.47
CA PRO A 200 -25.84 -1.13 12.11
C PRO A 200 -26.16 0.36 12.04
N GLU A 201 -26.97 0.89 12.96
CA GLU A 201 -27.30 2.32 13.01
C GLU A 201 -26.07 3.21 13.25
N VAL A 202 -25.09 2.74 14.04
CA VAL A 202 -23.82 3.47 14.27
C VAL A 202 -22.95 3.43 13.03
N GLN A 203 -22.87 2.27 12.36
CA GLN A 203 -22.11 2.12 11.13
C GLN A 203 -22.68 3.00 10.01
N LEU A 204 -24.01 3.03 9.86
CA LEU A 204 -24.68 3.86 8.85
C LEU A 204 -24.50 5.34 9.11
N ALA A 205 -24.61 5.78 10.37
CA ALA A 205 -24.33 7.17 10.73
C ALA A 205 -22.87 7.55 10.40
N LEU A 206 -21.92 6.63 10.59
CA LEU A 206 -20.53 6.86 10.18
C LEU A 206 -20.39 7.00 8.66
N TRP A 207 -21.05 6.14 7.88
CA TRP A 207 -20.98 6.23 6.42
C TRP A 207 -21.65 7.47 5.86
N GLU A 208 -22.75 7.91 6.48
CA GLU A 208 -23.36 9.20 6.18
C GLU A 208 -22.39 10.35 6.51
N GLU A 209 -21.73 10.35 7.67
CA GLU A 209 -20.79 11.43 8.01
C GLU A 209 -19.54 11.44 7.10
N TYR A 210 -19.05 10.26 6.71
CA TYR A 210 -17.83 10.08 5.90
C TYR A 210 -18.13 9.33 4.58
N PRO A 211 -18.92 9.92 3.66
CA PRO A 211 -19.41 9.21 2.49
C PRO A 211 -18.30 8.91 1.47
N VAL A 212 -17.25 9.73 1.43
CA VAL A 212 -16.05 9.49 0.60
C VAL A 212 -15.33 8.22 1.08
N LEU A 213 -15.17 8.05 2.41
CA LEU A 213 -14.55 6.86 2.98
C LEU A 213 -15.42 5.61 2.72
N ALA A 214 -16.74 5.73 2.90
CA ALA A 214 -17.68 4.65 2.61
C ALA A 214 -17.53 4.16 1.16
N ARG A 215 -17.49 5.10 0.21
CA ARG A 215 -17.28 4.80 -1.21
C ARG A 215 -15.93 4.14 -1.47
N GLN A 216 -14.85 4.71 -0.94
CA GLN A 216 -13.51 4.15 -1.14
C GLN A 216 -13.38 2.72 -0.60
N VAL A 217 -13.95 2.45 0.58
CA VAL A 217 -14.00 1.12 1.19
C VAL A 217 -14.75 0.14 0.29
N LEU A 218 -15.95 0.49 -0.15
CA LEU A 218 -16.76 -0.35 -1.03
C LEU A 218 -16.03 -0.65 -2.34
N GLU A 219 -15.46 0.38 -2.97
CA GLU A 219 -14.71 0.20 -4.22
C GLU A 219 -13.45 -0.67 -4.01
N THR A 220 -12.77 -0.56 -2.86
CA THR A 220 -11.63 -1.43 -2.52
C THR A 220 -12.07 -2.88 -2.39
N ILE A 221 -13.19 -3.16 -1.73
CA ILE A 221 -13.76 -4.50 -1.63
C ILE A 221 -14.16 -5.03 -3.01
N ASN A 222 -14.84 -4.22 -3.83
CA ASN A 222 -15.24 -4.62 -5.18
C ASN A 222 -14.03 -4.91 -6.08
N ARG A 223 -12.99 -4.05 -6.06
CA ARG A 223 -11.71 -4.31 -6.77
C ARG A 223 -11.04 -5.59 -6.27
N TRP A 224 -11.07 -5.86 -4.97
CA TRP A 224 -10.55 -7.11 -4.41
C TRP A 224 -11.28 -8.33 -4.97
N VAL A 225 -12.61 -8.29 -5.05
CA VAL A 225 -13.42 -9.38 -5.66
C VAL A 225 -13.01 -9.57 -7.13
N GLU A 226 -13.01 -8.50 -7.93
CA GLU A 226 -12.69 -8.55 -9.35
C GLU A 226 -11.27 -9.09 -9.61
N ASN A 227 -10.27 -8.54 -8.93
CA ASN A 227 -8.86 -8.94 -9.10
C ASN A 227 -8.61 -10.36 -8.59
N SER A 228 -9.36 -10.81 -7.58
CA SER A 228 -9.27 -12.19 -7.07
C SER A 228 -9.86 -13.19 -8.07
N LEU A 229 -11.02 -12.88 -8.65
CA LEU A 229 -11.63 -13.72 -9.68
C LEU A 229 -10.79 -13.78 -10.95
N GLU A 230 -10.27 -12.63 -11.42
CA GLU A 230 -9.34 -12.55 -12.56
C GLU A 230 -8.10 -13.44 -12.33
N PHE A 231 -7.46 -13.31 -11.16
CA PHE A 231 -6.32 -14.12 -10.78
C PHE A 231 -6.63 -15.62 -10.80
N ILE A 232 -7.73 -16.04 -10.17
CA ILE A 232 -8.10 -17.47 -10.14
C ILE A 232 -8.42 -17.98 -11.54
N GLN A 233 -9.13 -17.21 -12.37
CA GLN A 233 -9.41 -17.60 -13.75
C GLN A 233 -8.12 -17.85 -14.54
N HIS A 234 -7.15 -16.93 -14.47
CA HIS A 234 -5.85 -17.10 -15.11
C HIS A 234 -5.10 -18.31 -14.55
N PHE A 235 -5.08 -18.48 -13.22
CA PHE A 235 -4.44 -19.61 -12.57
C PHE A 235 -5.01 -20.95 -13.04
N CYS A 236 -6.33 -21.07 -13.13
CA CYS A 236 -7.01 -22.28 -13.61
C CYS A 236 -6.70 -22.56 -15.08
N HIS A 237 -6.77 -21.53 -15.92
CA HIS A 237 -6.54 -21.64 -17.36
C HIS A 237 -5.10 -22.06 -17.69
N ASP A 238 -4.13 -21.50 -16.95
CA ASP A 238 -2.71 -21.66 -17.26
C ASP A 238 -2.05 -22.83 -16.52
N TRP A 239 -2.73 -23.51 -15.61
CA TRP A 239 -2.10 -24.48 -14.71
C TRP A 239 -1.28 -25.56 -15.42
N VAL A 240 -1.76 -26.08 -16.56
CA VAL A 240 -1.04 -27.09 -17.35
C VAL A 240 0.27 -26.53 -17.90
N ASP A 241 0.24 -25.32 -18.45
CA ASP A 241 1.41 -24.65 -19.03
C ASP A 241 2.38 -24.19 -17.93
N ILE A 242 1.86 -23.78 -16.77
CA ILE A 242 2.67 -23.50 -15.57
C ILE A 242 3.46 -24.75 -15.16
N CYS A 243 2.79 -25.91 -15.05
CA CYS A 243 3.44 -27.17 -14.71
C CYS A 243 4.50 -27.56 -15.76
N TYR A 244 4.20 -27.37 -17.04
CA TYR A 244 5.14 -27.68 -18.13
C TYR A 244 6.38 -26.78 -18.09
N GLN A 245 6.20 -25.46 -17.96
CA GLN A 245 7.27 -24.47 -18.05
C GLN A 245 8.15 -24.45 -16.78
N PHE A 246 7.51 -24.41 -15.61
CA PHE A 246 8.21 -24.21 -14.34
C PHE A 246 8.64 -25.52 -13.67
N GLN A 247 8.03 -26.66 -14.04
CA GLN A 247 8.38 -28.00 -13.57
C GLN A 247 8.43 -28.09 -12.03
N PRO A 248 7.32 -27.81 -11.32
CA PRO A 248 7.29 -27.95 -9.87
C PRO A 248 7.58 -29.40 -9.44
N SER A 249 8.09 -29.56 -8.22
CA SER A 249 8.50 -30.85 -7.65
C SER A 249 7.39 -31.91 -7.62
N ALA A 250 6.13 -31.49 -7.56
CA ALA A 250 4.98 -32.36 -7.64
C ALA A 250 3.95 -31.83 -8.65
N ASN A 251 3.34 -32.71 -9.45
CA ASN A 251 2.26 -32.32 -10.37
C ASN A 251 0.97 -31.85 -9.65
N SER A 252 0.88 -32.07 -8.34
CA SER A 252 -0.26 -31.72 -7.48
C SER A 252 0.11 -30.73 -6.38
N GLU A 253 0.93 -29.71 -6.71
CA GLU A 253 1.23 -28.63 -5.76
C GLU A 253 -0.06 -27.95 -5.28
N LYS A 254 -0.19 -27.77 -3.96
CA LYS A 254 -1.31 -27.03 -3.36
C LYS A 254 -0.90 -25.61 -3.09
N LEU A 255 -1.65 -24.64 -3.62
CA LEU A 255 -1.48 -23.24 -3.23
C LEU A 255 -1.95 -23.11 -1.79
N VAL A 256 -1.04 -22.72 -0.90
CA VAL A 256 -1.34 -22.60 0.53
C VAL A 256 -1.39 -21.15 0.98
N LYS A 257 -0.74 -20.25 0.25
CA LYS A 257 -0.66 -18.84 0.58
C LYS A 257 -0.44 -17.99 -0.67
N VAL A 258 -0.97 -16.78 -0.65
CA VAL A 258 -0.57 -15.70 -1.57
C VAL A 258 -0.05 -14.53 -0.76
N LYS A 259 0.88 -13.76 -1.31
CA LYS A 259 1.33 -12.47 -0.76
C LYS A 259 0.97 -11.40 -1.78
N ARG A 260 0.24 -10.39 -1.31
CA ARG A 260 -0.22 -9.23 -2.09
C ARG A 260 0.38 -7.95 -1.50
N GLY A 261 0.32 -6.86 -2.25
CA GLY A 261 0.73 -5.53 -1.75
C GLY A 261 2.24 -5.34 -1.59
N LEU A 262 3.06 -6.15 -2.26
CA LEU A 262 4.54 -6.04 -2.25
C LEU A 262 5.07 -4.99 -3.24
N GLY A 263 4.26 -3.99 -3.58
CA GLY A 263 4.57 -2.93 -4.52
C GLY A 263 3.34 -2.09 -4.82
N ASP A 264 3.52 -1.06 -5.66
CA ASP A 264 2.45 -0.15 -6.02
C ASP A 264 1.31 -0.86 -6.75
N SER A 265 0.08 -0.55 -6.33
CA SER A 265 -1.11 -0.99 -7.04
C SER A 265 -1.29 -0.15 -8.30
N HIS A 266 -1.52 -0.80 -9.44
CA HIS A 266 -1.76 -0.13 -10.72
C HIS A 266 -3.14 -0.50 -11.27
N ASN A 267 -3.67 0.29 -12.22
CA ASN A 267 -4.83 -0.05 -13.06
C ASN A 267 -5.98 -0.78 -12.34
N ASN A 268 -6.66 -0.07 -11.42
CA ASN A 268 -7.76 -0.58 -10.59
C ASN A 268 -7.36 -1.59 -9.50
N GLY A 269 -6.24 -1.35 -8.82
CA GLY A 269 -5.86 -2.14 -7.64
C GLY A 269 -5.15 -3.46 -7.96
N ARG A 270 -4.76 -3.68 -9.22
CA ARG A 270 -3.97 -4.83 -9.64
C ARG A 270 -2.55 -4.68 -9.09
N SER A 271 -2.07 -5.73 -8.45
CA SER A 271 -0.71 -5.80 -7.91
C SER A 271 -0.11 -7.18 -8.20
N VAL A 272 1.23 -7.24 -8.14
CA VAL A 272 1.96 -8.51 -8.22
C VAL A 272 1.52 -9.42 -7.08
N ILE A 273 1.27 -10.69 -7.38
CA ILE A 273 0.90 -11.71 -6.39
C ILE A 273 2.02 -12.75 -6.36
N ILE A 274 2.56 -13.01 -5.17
CA ILE A 274 3.50 -14.12 -4.97
C ILE A 274 2.72 -15.30 -4.42
N LEU A 275 2.74 -16.41 -5.14
CA LEU A 275 2.10 -17.66 -4.79
C LEU A 275 3.11 -18.50 -4.02
N GLU A 276 2.68 -19.11 -2.92
CA GLU A 276 3.45 -20.04 -2.12
C GLU A 276 2.70 -21.37 -2.00
N PHE A 277 3.39 -22.44 -2.40
CA PHE A 277 2.84 -23.78 -2.48
C PHE A 277 3.31 -24.66 -1.31
N ALA A 278 2.63 -25.77 -1.08
CA ALA A 278 2.87 -26.65 0.07
C ALA A 278 4.31 -27.21 0.15
N THR A 279 5.00 -27.35 -0.98
CA THR A 279 6.43 -27.77 -1.03
C THR A 279 7.41 -26.61 -0.91
N SER A 280 6.95 -25.42 -0.53
CA SER A 280 7.72 -24.17 -0.52
C SER A 280 8.16 -23.69 -1.91
N TRP A 281 7.68 -24.32 -2.99
CA TRP A 281 7.78 -23.73 -4.32
C TRP A 281 7.02 -22.41 -4.37
N GLN A 282 7.53 -21.45 -5.12
CA GLN A 282 6.95 -20.13 -5.26
C GLN A 282 6.87 -19.71 -6.73
N LEU A 283 5.83 -18.95 -7.05
CA LEU A 283 5.58 -18.44 -8.39
C LEU A 283 5.10 -16.99 -8.31
N VAL A 284 5.49 -16.15 -9.26
CA VAL A 284 5.06 -14.74 -9.30
C VAL A 284 4.05 -14.55 -10.41
N TYR A 285 2.85 -14.09 -10.05
CA TYR A 285 1.84 -13.64 -10.99
C TYR A 285 1.92 -12.11 -11.14
N LYS A 286 2.00 -11.65 -12.39
CA LYS A 286 1.98 -10.22 -12.72
C LYS A 286 0.76 -9.94 -13.60
N PRO A 287 -0.26 -9.19 -13.12
CA PRO A 287 -1.44 -8.83 -13.90
C PRO A 287 -1.17 -7.65 -14.86
N ARG A 288 -0.06 -7.73 -15.59
CA ARG A 288 0.40 -6.74 -16.57
C ARG A 288 1.23 -7.41 -17.66
N SER A 289 1.44 -6.70 -18.76
CA SER A 289 2.31 -7.22 -19.83
C SER A 289 3.72 -7.53 -19.34
N LEU A 290 4.25 -8.67 -19.79
CA LEU A 290 5.63 -9.11 -19.55
C LEU A 290 6.55 -8.86 -20.75
N ALA A 291 6.15 -8.03 -21.73
CA ALA A 291 6.97 -7.79 -22.92
C ALA A 291 8.36 -7.25 -22.57
N VAL A 292 8.45 -6.32 -21.62
CA VAL A 292 9.74 -5.78 -21.13
C VAL A 292 10.53 -6.88 -20.42
N ASP A 293 9.90 -7.66 -19.54
CA ASP A 293 10.54 -8.77 -18.84
C ASP A 293 11.13 -9.79 -19.84
N VAL A 294 10.37 -10.18 -20.88
CA VAL A 294 10.80 -11.12 -21.92
C VAL A 294 11.99 -10.59 -22.72
N HIS A 295 11.90 -9.37 -23.25
CA HIS A 295 13.01 -8.79 -24.04
C HIS A 295 14.26 -8.56 -23.20
N PHE A 296 14.11 -8.27 -21.91
CA PHE A 296 15.25 -8.19 -21.00
C PHE A 296 15.91 -9.57 -20.85
N GLN A 297 15.15 -10.66 -20.70
CA GLN A 297 15.72 -12.02 -20.66
C GLN A 297 16.46 -12.39 -21.98
N GLU A 298 15.88 -12.05 -23.13
CA GLU A 298 16.51 -12.26 -24.44
C GLU A 298 17.84 -11.52 -24.56
N LEU A 299 17.90 -10.28 -24.07
CA LEU A 299 19.12 -9.48 -24.04
C LEU A 299 20.20 -10.09 -23.14
N LEU A 300 19.84 -10.58 -21.95
CA LEU A 300 20.76 -11.27 -21.06
C LEU A 300 21.31 -12.56 -21.70
N LEU A 301 20.45 -13.35 -22.34
CA LEU A 301 20.86 -14.55 -23.08
C LEU A 301 21.84 -14.21 -24.20
N TRP A 302 21.56 -13.15 -24.96
CA TRP A 302 22.44 -12.69 -26.03
C TRP A 302 23.81 -12.23 -25.49
N LEU A 303 23.85 -11.47 -24.39
CA LEU A 303 25.11 -11.03 -23.76
C LEU A 303 25.94 -12.21 -23.25
N ASN A 304 25.28 -13.20 -22.64
CA ASN A 304 25.93 -14.44 -22.22
C ASN A 304 26.54 -15.17 -23.43
N ALA A 305 25.81 -15.27 -24.54
CA ALA A 305 26.31 -15.88 -25.79
C ALA A 305 27.47 -15.10 -26.44
N LYS A 306 27.58 -13.79 -26.15
CA LYS A 306 28.72 -12.95 -26.56
C LYS A 306 29.94 -13.06 -25.65
N GLY A 307 29.87 -13.86 -24.59
CA GLY A 307 31.01 -14.19 -23.73
C GLY A 307 31.09 -13.42 -22.42
N PHE A 308 30.00 -12.77 -21.98
CA PHE A 308 29.96 -12.20 -20.64
C PHE A 308 30.06 -13.31 -19.58
N ASN A 309 31.10 -13.27 -18.73
CA ASN A 309 31.36 -14.26 -17.69
C ASN A 309 31.74 -13.56 -16.37
N PRO A 310 31.14 -13.92 -15.22
CA PRO A 310 30.10 -14.95 -15.02
C PRO A 310 28.76 -14.60 -15.67
N ASN A 311 28.12 -15.58 -16.33
CA ASN A 311 26.84 -15.39 -17.01
C ASN A 311 25.81 -14.69 -16.12
N PHE A 312 25.00 -13.82 -16.72
CA PHE A 312 23.78 -13.30 -16.12
C PHE A 312 22.79 -14.45 -15.89
N PRO A 313 22.21 -14.59 -14.69
CA PRO A 313 21.08 -15.47 -14.48
C PRO A 313 19.88 -15.00 -15.31
N THR A 314 19.12 -15.97 -15.82
CA THR A 314 17.90 -15.72 -16.60
C THR A 314 16.72 -16.40 -15.93
N LEU A 315 15.54 -15.80 -16.08
CA LEU A 315 14.30 -16.23 -15.46
C LEU A 315 13.40 -16.96 -16.45
N LYS A 316 12.76 -18.04 -16.02
CA LYS A 316 11.62 -18.61 -16.73
C LYS A 316 10.43 -17.64 -16.66
N ILE A 317 9.82 -17.41 -17.82
CA ILE A 317 8.64 -16.56 -17.98
C ILE A 317 7.59 -17.31 -18.81
N LEU A 318 6.35 -17.30 -18.35
CA LEU A 318 5.17 -17.67 -19.13
C LEU A 318 4.38 -16.40 -19.44
N ASN A 319 4.52 -15.88 -20.66
CA ASN A 319 3.91 -14.63 -21.10
C ASN A 319 2.52 -14.88 -21.72
N ARG A 320 1.50 -14.15 -21.24
CA ARG A 320 0.12 -14.18 -21.76
C ARG A 320 -0.33 -12.83 -22.32
N ASN A 321 0.62 -12.06 -22.86
CA ASN A 321 0.45 -10.73 -23.44
C ASN A 321 0.13 -9.63 -22.42
N ASN A 322 -1.03 -9.68 -21.75
CA ASN A 322 -1.51 -8.66 -20.81
C ASN A 322 -1.36 -9.07 -19.32
N TYR A 323 -0.95 -10.30 -19.06
CA TYR A 323 -0.50 -10.81 -17.76
C TYR A 323 0.58 -11.88 -17.99
N GLY A 324 1.13 -12.43 -16.91
CA GLY A 324 1.91 -13.65 -17.00
C GLY A 324 2.50 -14.11 -15.68
N TRP A 325 3.32 -15.15 -15.78
CA TRP A 325 3.93 -15.84 -14.65
C TRP A 325 5.45 -15.79 -14.78
N VAL A 326 6.12 -15.54 -13.66
CA VAL A 326 7.59 -15.46 -13.59
C VAL A 326 8.05 -16.36 -12.46
N GLU A 327 9.17 -17.05 -12.67
CA GLU A 327 9.79 -17.82 -11.59
C GLU A 327 10.11 -16.93 -10.40
N PHE A 328 9.91 -17.46 -9.19
CA PHE A 328 10.34 -16.76 -7.99
C PHE A 328 11.85 -16.98 -7.78
N VAL A 329 12.59 -15.89 -7.62
CA VAL A 329 14.03 -15.93 -7.33
C VAL A 329 14.24 -15.98 -5.82
N ASN A 330 14.61 -17.15 -5.32
CA ASN A 330 14.96 -17.30 -3.91
C ASN A 330 16.26 -16.56 -3.58
N PHE A 331 16.25 -15.85 -2.45
CA PHE A 331 17.47 -15.31 -1.85
C PHE A 331 18.45 -16.45 -1.56
N LYS A 332 19.73 -16.22 -1.87
CA LYS A 332 20.82 -17.15 -1.60
C LYS A 332 21.99 -16.39 -1.01
N GLU A 333 22.46 -16.85 0.14
CA GLU A 333 23.69 -16.34 0.74
C GLU A 333 24.91 -16.78 -0.07
N CYS A 334 25.96 -15.95 -0.06
CA CYS A 334 27.28 -16.35 -0.55
C CYS A 334 28.07 -16.96 0.61
N HIS A 335 28.57 -18.18 0.43
CA HIS A 335 29.32 -18.90 1.45
C HIS A 335 30.83 -18.94 1.15
N SER A 336 31.28 -18.31 0.07
CA SER A 336 32.70 -18.23 -0.30
C SER A 336 33.09 -16.89 -0.94
N ALA A 337 34.38 -16.56 -0.87
CA ALA A 337 34.94 -15.38 -1.53
C ALA A 337 34.77 -15.44 -3.06
N ASP A 338 34.80 -16.63 -3.66
CA ASP A 338 34.60 -16.80 -5.09
C ASP A 338 33.15 -16.56 -5.51
N GLU A 339 32.18 -16.99 -4.70
CA GLU A 339 30.76 -16.65 -4.91
C GLU A 339 30.53 -15.15 -4.82
N LEU A 340 31.10 -14.51 -3.79
CA LEU A 340 31.01 -13.07 -3.58
C LEU A 340 31.63 -12.29 -4.76
N LYS A 341 32.79 -12.73 -5.25
CA LYS A 341 33.45 -12.13 -6.41
C LYS A 341 32.58 -12.24 -7.67
N ARG A 342 32.01 -13.43 -7.93
CA ARG A 342 31.08 -13.62 -9.07
C ARG A 342 29.84 -12.76 -8.93
N PHE A 343 29.29 -12.63 -7.72
CA PHE A 343 28.13 -11.78 -7.45
C PHE A 343 28.44 -10.33 -7.85
N TYR A 344 29.50 -9.72 -7.33
CA TYR A 344 29.84 -8.33 -7.64
C TYR A 344 30.22 -8.11 -9.11
N GLN A 345 30.85 -9.09 -9.77
CA GLN A 345 31.10 -9.02 -11.21
C GLN A 345 29.80 -8.97 -12.01
N ARG A 346 28.77 -9.75 -11.63
CA ARG A 346 27.44 -9.65 -12.25
C ARG A 346 26.76 -8.33 -11.95
N GLN A 347 26.86 -7.82 -10.72
CA GLN A 347 26.30 -6.50 -10.37
C GLN A 347 26.92 -5.38 -11.21
N GLY A 348 28.23 -5.39 -11.42
CA GLY A 348 28.90 -4.45 -12.34
C GLY A 348 28.43 -4.60 -13.78
N GLY A 349 28.19 -5.83 -14.24
CA GLY A 349 27.58 -6.10 -15.54
C GLY A 349 26.16 -5.54 -15.67
N TYR A 350 25.31 -5.76 -14.68
CA TYR A 350 23.94 -5.21 -14.65
C TYR A 350 23.96 -3.69 -14.63
N LEU A 351 24.86 -3.07 -13.87
CA LEU A 351 25.01 -1.62 -13.84
C LEU A 351 25.39 -1.06 -15.22
N GLY A 352 26.38 -1.66 -15.89
CA GLY A 352 26.77 -1.23 -17.24
C GLY A 352 25.65 -1.44 -18.27
N LEU A 353 24.91 -2.54 -18.16
CA LEU A 353 23.76 -2.83 -19.00
C LEU A 353 22.64 -1.81 -18.80
N LEU A 354 22.19 -1.61 -17.56
CA LEU A 354 21.11 -0.69 -17.21
C LEU A 354 21.48 0.75 -17.56
N TYR A 355 22.74 1.15 -17.37
CA TYR A 355 23.27 2.44 -17.83
C TYR A 355 23.13 2.60 -19.35
N SER A 356 23.48 1.57 -20.12
CA SER A 356 23.41 1.60 -21.59
C SER A 356 21.97 1.66 -22.12
N LEU A 357 21.01 1.20 -21.31
CA LEU A 357 19.58 1.25 -21.61
C LEU A 357 18.88 2.51 -21.08
N GLU A 358 19.63 3.41 -20.42
CA GLU A 358 19.08 4.58 -19.73
C GLU A 358 17.95 4.19 -18.75
N ALA A 359 18.07 3.03 -18.12
CA ALA A 359 17.04 2.51 -17.23
C ALA A 359 16.90 3.38 -15.97
N THR A 360 15.67 3.82 -15.69
CA THR A 360 15.30 4.58 -14.48
C THR A 360 14.52 3.69 -13.50
N ASP A 361 14.34 4.15 -12.25
CA ASP A 361 13.57 3.44 -11.20
C ASP A 361 14.15 2.06 -10.81
N CYS A 362 15.46 1.91 -10.91
CA CYS A 362 16.21 0.75 -10.41
C CYS A 362 16.51 0.94 -8.92
N ASN A 363 15.56 0.59 -8.05
CA ASN A 363 15.72 0.76 -6.60
C ASN A 363 16.56 -0.39 -6.01
N SER A 364 17.61 -0.06 -5.26
CA SER A 364 18.54 -1.02 -4.65
C SER A 364 18.00 -1.71 -3.38
N GLN A 365 16.71 -1.57 -3.09
CA GLN A 365 16.12 -1.92 -1.78
C GLN A 365 16.14 -3.42 -1.46
N GLU A 366 16.39 -4.31 -2.43
CA GLU A 366 16.45 -5.76 -2.20
C GLU A 366 17.87 -6.36 -2.16
N VAL A 367 18.92 -5.53 -2.07
CA VAL A 367 20.27 -5.99 -1.75
C VAL A 367 20.51 -5.81 -0.26
N VAL A 368 19.84 -6.59 0.60
CA VAL A 368 20.10 -6.64 2.05
C VAL A 368 21.39 -7.44 2.31
N ASN A 369 22.48 -6.87 1.82
CA ASN A 369 23.72 -6.64 2.55
C ASN A 369 24.22 -5.22 2.20
N CYS A 370 23.29 -4.27 2.14
CA CYS A 370 23.59 -2.88 1.83
C CYS A 370 24.21 -2.19 3.05
N GLN A 371 25.40 -1.65 2.85
CA GLN A 371 26.08 -0.70 3.74
C GLN A 371 25.49 0.72 3.64
N ILE A 372 24.22 0.87 3.25
CA ILE A 372 23.55 2.15 3.04
C ILE A 372 22.60 2.39 4.21
N GLY A 373 22.64 3.61 4.77
CA GLY A 373 21.88 3.99 5.96
C GLY A 373 22.64 3.77 7.28
N LYS A 374 23.97 3.63 7.26
CA LYS A 374 24.76 3.59 8.50
C LYS A 374 24.51 4.85 9.32
N VAL A 375 24.26 4.66 10.61
CA VAL A 375 23.97 5.71 11.56
C VAL A 375 24.95 5.65 12.71
N LYS A 376 25.49 6.81 13.06
CA LYS A 376 26.26 7.01 14.29
C LYS A 376 25.35 7.61 15.35
N MET A 377 25.11 6.88 16.43
CA MET A 377 24.17 7.24 17.50
C MET A 377 24.94 7.68 18.75
N ARG A 378 24.62 8.86 19.28
CA ARG A 378 25.18 9.43 20.52
C ARG A 378 24.05 9.63 21.51
N PHE A 379 24.14 8.99 22.68
CA PHE A 379 23.10 9.07 23.70
C PHE A 379 23.41 10.19 24.69
N SER A 380 22.46 11.09 24.95
CA SER A 380 22.66 12.23 25.86
C SER A 380 23.04 11.76 27.28
N ALA A 381 22.52 10.61 27.71
CA ALA A 381 22.81 9.99 29.01
C ALA A 381 24.23 9.39 29.12
N TYR A 382 24.92 9.20 27.99
CA TYR A 382 26.26 8.59 27.91
C TYR A 382 27.19 9.48 27.06
N PRO A 383 27.96 10.39 27.69
CA PRO A 383 28.84 11.31 26.96
C PRO A 383 29.78 10.60 26.00
N TYR A 384 29.75 11.01 24.72
CA TYR A 384 30.53 10.34 23.65
C TYR A 384 32.05 10.25 23.91
N PRO A 385 32.73 11.19 24.61
CA PRO A 385 34.16 11.07 24.86
C PRO A 385 34.51 9.88 25.76
N ASP A 386 33.58 9.45 26.61
CA ASP A 386 33.78 8.41 27.61
C ASP A 386 33.21 7.04 27.19
N TYR A 387 32.10 7.04 26.45
CA TYR A 387 31.34 5.82 26.11
C TYR A 387 31.36 5.48 24.61
N GLY A 388 31.86 6.40 23.78
CA GLY A 388 31.93 6.22 22.34
C GLY A 388 30.60 6.46 21.63
N ILE A 389 30.53 5.94 20.40
CA ILE A 389 29.38 6.05 19.50
C ILE A 389 28.86 4.65 19.26
N LEU A 390 27.54 4.53 19.15
CA LEU A 390 26.89 3.28 18.79
C LEU A 390 26.52 3.29 17.31
N GLU A 391 26.92 2.24 16.60
CA GLU A 391 26.59 2.07 15.19
C GLU A 391 25.18 1.48 15.05
N GLY A 392 24.48 1.91 14.02
CA GLY A 392 23.13 1.47 13.69
C GLY A 392 22.83 1.60 12.20
N ALA A 393 21.61 1.28 11.82
CA ALA A 393 21.14 1.38 10.46
C ALA A 393 19.73 2.00 10.40
N VAL A 394 19.51 2.88 9.42
CA VAL A 394 18.17 3.33 9.05
C VAL A 394 17.37 2.14 8.53
N ARG A 395 16.18 1.91 9.10
CA ARG A 395 15.24 0.86 8.69
C ARG A 395 14.12 1.39 7.82
N SER A 396 13.67 2.60 8.07
CA SER A 396 12.67 3.27 7.23
C SER A 396 12.79 4.78 7.34
N ILE A 397 12.40 5.47 6.28
CA ILE A 397 12.16 6.92 6.25
C ILE A 397 10.72 7.08 5.78
N THR A 398 9.91 7.91 6.45
CA THR A 398 8.54 8.17 6.00
C THR A 398 8.54 8.83 4.63
N ALA A 399 7.60 8.44 3.77
CA ALA A 399 7.48 9.01 2.42
C ALA A 399 7.07 10.49 2.46
N ASP A 400 6.30 10.88 3.49
CA ASP A 400 5.79 12.23 3.65
C ASP A 400 6.66 13.05 4.61
N ALA A 401 6.87 14.32 4.23
CA ALA A 401 7.49 15.30 5.09
C ALA A 401 6.45 15.85 6.08
N ILE A 402 6.73 15.73 7.37
CA ILE A 402 5.89 16.21 8.46
C ILE A 402 6.22 17.70 8.68
N LEU A 403 5.18 18.54 8.69
CA LEU A 403 5.33 19.95 8.99
C LEU A 403 5.39 20.15 10.50
N SER A 404 6.46 20.81 10.98
CA SER A 404 6.56 21.18 12.40
C SER A 404 5.43 22.14 12.79
N GLN A 405 4.63 21.76 13.77
CA GLN A 405 3.56 22.59 14.33
C GLN A 405 4.06 23.60 15.40
N SER A 406 5.39 23.72 15.61
CA SER A 406 5.96 24.67 16.56
C SER A 406 6.80 25.77 15.88
N ASN A 407 6.30 27.00 16.00
CA ASN A 407 6.94 28.30 15.76
C ASN A 407 7.72 28.56 14.45
N ASN A 408 7.06 29.31 13.54
CA ASN A 408 7.59 30.30 12.58
C ASN A 408 8.78 29.97 11.67
N THR A 409 9.22 28.73 11.61
CA THR A 409 10.15 28.25 10.60
C THR A 409 9.47 27.06 9.92
N GLY A 410 9.13 27.20 8.64
CA GLY A 410 8.42 26.19 7.85
C GLY A 410 9.30 24.98 7.51
N GLU A 411 10.05 24.47 8.48
CA GLU A 411 10.94 23.34 8.31
C GLU A 411 10.13 22.05 8.35
N SER A 412 10.22 21.30 7.26
CA SER A 412 9.63 19.99 7.09
C SER A 412 10.65 18.93 7.52
N TYR A 413 10.25 17.97 8.34
CA TYR A 413 11.10 16.86 8.77
C TYR A 413 10.53 15.51 8.35
N PHE A 414 11.39 14.52 8.17
CA PHE A 414 10.98 13.15 7.90
C PHE A 414 11.16 12.33 9.17
N GLU A 415 10.22 11.43 9.45
CA GLU A 415 10.39 10.46 10.53
C GLU A 415 11.26 9.31 10.02
N VAL A 416 12.30 8.99 10.79
CA VAL A 416 13.30 7.99 10.44
C VAL A 416 13.34 6.94 11.55
N THR A 417 13.06 5.69 11.21
CA THR A 417 13.23 4.55 12.12
C THR A 417 14.66 4.07 12.02
N ILE A 418 15.38 4.06 13.14
CA ILE A 418 16.78 3.66 13.22
C ILE A 418 16.88 2.48 14.19
N GLU A 419 17.53 1.41 13.75
CA GLU A 419 17.83 0.25 14.59
C GLU A 419 19.31 0.24 14.94
N SER A 420 19.61 0.17 16.23
CA SER A 420 20.98 0.03 16.73
C SER A 420 21.49 -1.40 16.54
N GLU A 421 22.77 -1.58 16.22
CA GLU A 421 23.39 -2.91 16.16
C GLU A 421 23.43 -3.62 17.52
N LYS A 422 23.45 -2.85 18.61
CA LYS A 422 23.49 -3.37 19.99
C LYS A 422 22.62 -2.52 20.90
N LEU A 423 22.07 -3.11 21.96
CA LEU A 423 21.24 -2.39 22.94
C LEU A 423 22.03 -1.90 24.17
N HIS A 424 23.34 -1.70 24.03
CA HIS A 424 24.20 -1.20 25.11
C HIS A 424 25.44 -0.50 24.55
N LEU A 425 25.97 0.47 25.32
CA LEU A 425 27.31 1.01 25.15
C LEU A 425 28.28 0.25 26.06
N GLN A 426 29.56 0.21 25.70
CA GLN A 426 30.59 -0.48 26.47
C GLN A 426 31.71 0.50 26.80
N ARG A 427 32.07 0.56 28.08
CA ARG A 427 33.26 1.24 28.58
C ARG A 427 34.04 0.25 29.41
N ASP A 428 35.31 0.06 29.08
CA ASP A 428 36.16 -1.01 29.61
C ASP A 428 35.49 -2.40 29.47
N LEU A 429 35.16 -3.06 30.59
CA LEU A 429 34.50 -4.38 30.65
C LEU A 429 33.04 -4.31 31.10
N GLN A 430 32.49 -3.10 31.35
CA GLN A 430 31.10 -2.93 31.78
C GLN A 430 30.19 -2.50 30.63
N LYS A 431 28.98 -3.07 30.62
CA LYS A 431 27.92 -2.80 29.64
C LYS A 431 26.86 -1.89 30.24
N TYR A 432 26.51 -0.84 29.51
CA TYR A 432 25.53 0.16 29.91
C TYR A 432 24.32 0.07 28.98
N PRO A 433 23.18 -0.46 29.46
CA PRO A 433 22.02 -0.71 28.62
C PRO A 433 21.37 0.59 28.15
N ILE A 434 20.78 0.53 26.96
CA ILE A 434 19.96 1.59 26.40
C ILE A 434 18.51 1.27 26.76
N GLN A 435 17.77 2.28 27.20
CA GLN A 435 16.38 2.13 27.65
C GLN A 435 15.46 3.06 26.86
N ALA A 436 14.20 2.66 26.74
CA ALA A 436 13.17 3.49 26.14
C ALA A 436 13.03 4.81 26.92
N GLY A 437 12.93 5.92 26.19
CA GLY A 437 12.89 7.28 26.77
C GLY A 437 14.25 7.98 26.89
N MET A 438 15.36 7.31 26.56
CA MET A 438 16.66 7.97 26.41
C MET A 438 16.69 8.83 25.15
N GLU A 439 17.22 10.05 25.27
CA GLU A 439 17.46 10.94 24.13
C GLU A 439 18.72 10.51 23.38
N VAL A 440 18.64 10.51 22.04
CA VAL A 440 19.72 10.12 21.15
C VAL A 440 19.83 11.10 19.99
N VAL A 441 21.06 11.53 19.70
CA VAL A 441 21.41 12.29 18.49
C VAL A 441 22.01 11.32 17.49
N THR A 442 21.50 11.34 16.26
CA THR A 442 21.91 10.41 15.21
C THR A 442 22.49 11.15 14.01
N GLU A 443 23.66 10.70 13.55
CA GLU A 443 24.29 11.18 12.32
C GLU A 443 24.10 10.11 11.23
N ILE A 444 23.23 10.38 10.26
CA ILE A 444 22.97 9.48 9.13
C ILE A 444 24.00 9.72 8.04
N ILE A 445 24.74 8.67 7.67
CA ILE A 445 25.74 8.76 6.60
C ILE A 445 25.04 8.69 5.25
N ALA A 446 24.79 9.86 4.65
CA ALA A 446 24.09 9.98 3.37
C ALA A 446 24.95 9.62 2.15
N LYS A 447 26.28 9.73 2.28
CA LYS A 447 27.23 9.39 1.20
C LYS A 447 28.61 9.07 1.77
N GLU A 448 29.23 8.01 1.27
CA GLU A 448 30.63 7.68 1.51
C GLU A 448 31.37 7.76 0.17
N GLU A 449 32.45 8.54 0.08
CA GLU A 449 33.24 8.66 -1.14
C GLU A 449 34.73 8.69 -0.83
N SER A 450 35.53 8.09 -1.71
CA SER A 450 36.98 8.18 -1.60
C SER A 450 37.44 9.62 -1.90
N VAL A 451 38.56 10.04 -1.30
CA VAL A 451 39.15 11.37 -1.55
C VAL A 451 39.40 11.60 -3.04
N LEU A 452 39.83 10.57 -3.77
CA LEU A 452 40.05 10.64 -5.21
C LEU A 452 38.73 10.89 -5.98
N THR A 453 37.65 10.21 -5.59
CA THR A 453 36.32 10.39 -6.17
C THR A 453 35.77 11.79 -5.89
N PHE A 454 35.98 12.33 -4.68
CA PHE A 454 35.62 13.71 -4.35
C PHE A 454 36.34 14.72 -5.25
N ILE A 455 37.65 14.55 -5.45
CA ILE A 455 38.48 15.42 -6.31
C ILE A 455 37.99 15.35 -7.76
N LEU A 456 37.82 14.15 -8.32
CA LEU A 456 37.39 13.94 -9.70
C LEU A 456 36.00 14.51 -9.99
N ARG A 457 35.08 14.46 -9.01
CA ARG A 457 33.76 15.09 -9.10
C ARG A 457 33.88 16.61 -9.04
N LYS A 458 34.68 17.18 -8.14
CA LYS A 458 34.87 18.63 -8.02
C LYS A 458 35.58 19.23 -9.25
N THR A 459 36.44 18.46 -9.93
CA THR A 459 37.09 18.87 -11.18
C THR A 459 36.25 18.61 -12.43
N ARG A 460 34.98 18.17 -12.29
CA ARG A 460 34.04 17.89 -13.39
C ARG A 460 34.53 16.85 -14.40
N LEU A 461 35.45 15.98 -13.99
CA LEU A 461 35.85 14.80 -14.77
C LEU A 461 34.86 13.62 -14.58
N LEU A 462 33.90 13.80 -13.68
CA LEU A 462 32.68 13.03 -13.53
C LEU A 462 31.50 14.02 -13.61
N THR A 463 30.68 13.96 -14.66
CA THR A 463 29.43 14.72 -14.76
C THR A 463 28.26 13.86 -14.26
N ASN A 464 27.73 14.28 -13.09
CA ASN A 464 26.54 13.85 -12.32
C ASN A 464 25.58 12.88 -13.04
N LEU A 465 25.35 11.64 -12.60
CA LEU A 465 24.76 11.13 -11.33
C LEU A 465 23.40 11.72 -10.99
#